data_AF-A0A848GL49-F1
#
_entry.id   AF-A0A848GL49-F1
#
_cell.length_a   1.000
_cell.length_b   1.000
_cell.length_c   1.000
_cell.angle_alpha   90.00
_cell.angle_beta   90.00
_cell.angle_gamma   90.00
#
_symmetry.space_group_name_H-M   'P 1'
#
loop_
_entity.id
_entity.type
_entity.pdbx_description
1 polymer ?
#
loop_
_entity_poly.entity_id
_entity_poly.type
_entity_poly.pdbx_seq_one_letter_code
_entity_poly.pdbx_strand_id
1 'polypeptide(L)'
;MKKCLFAFVLSITSYAVQAQETLETVTQRGTTTTQRIVLGTVDDGSTKLQLLDGGMTINGGLNNQSARPPLTAGTGYEIRARSKDYHTLDDGFLRLTAGGGTNYPTKSFIELSGYSTVPEMNQNIVIGTAGTERIRISPNGYVGIGTNKPYSMLSVAGDIMAMRVKVTRTGWADYVFDSAYVLPSLEAVEKHIRQNKHLPGIQAEAVILKEGLDLGDMQQQQMKKIEELTLYLIEQNKKMEKLQQQLLQQEARIKELEKK
;
A
#
# COMPACT_ATOMS: atom_id res chain seq x y z
N MET A 1 70.04 80.21 11.43
CA MET A 1 69.05 79.30 12.05
C MET A 1 67.71 79.45 11.32
N LYS A 2 66.95 78.34 11.17
CA LYS A 2 65.66 78.17 10.45
C LYS A 2 65.85 77.83 8.96
N LYS A 3 66.16 76.56 8.65
CA LYS A 3 65.26 75.39 8.48
C LYS A 3 64.58 75.38 7.11
N CYS A 4 65.19 74.60 6.21
CA CYS A 4 64.59 74.05 4.99
C CYS A 4 63.42 73.14 5.41
N LEU A 5 62.25 73.26 4.77
CA LEU A 5 61.18 72.29 4.91
C LEU A 5 60.64 71.94 3.52
N PHE A 6 61.17 70.84 2.98
CA PHE A 6 60.56 70.09 1.88
C PHE A 6 59.25 69.49 2.40
N ALA A 7 58.11 69.87 1.82
CA ALA A 7 56.86 69.18 2.02
C ALA A 7 56.67 68.19 0.87
N PHE A 8 56.89 66.91 1.18
CA PHE A 8 56.56 65.77 0.33
C PHE A 8 55.03 65.70 0.19
N VAL A 9 54.50 65.89 -1.02
CA VAL A 9 53.07 65.64 -1.29
C VAL A 9 52.89 64.14 -1.44
N LEU A 10 52.42 63.49 -0.37
CA LEU A 10 52.04 62.09 -0.37
C LEU A 10 50.69 61.94 -1.08
N SER A 11 50.70 61.49 -2.33
CA SER A 11 49.48 61.13 -3.06
C SER A 11 48.92 59.83 -2.48
N ILE A 12 47.91 59.92 -1.62
CA ILE A 12 47.19 58.76 -1.09
C ILE A 12 46.17 58.31 -2.15
N THR A 13 46.51 57.27 -2.90
CA THR A 13 45.53 56.49 -3.67
C THR A 13 44.66 55.73 -2.68
N SER A 14 43.42 56.16 -2.53
CA SER A 14 42.38 55.48 -1.77
C SER A 14 41.95 54.20 -2.51
N TYR A 15 42.40 53.05 -2.02
CA TYR A 15 41.78 51.78 -2.37
C TYR A 15 40.51 51.63 -1.53
N ALA A 16 39.35 51.68 -2.17
CA ALA A 16 38.11 51.23 -1.55
C ALA A 16 38.23 49.71 -1.33
N VAL A 17 38.40 49.30 -0.08
CA VAL A 17 38.21 47.90 0.30
C VAL A 17 36.71 47.65 0.23
N GLN A 18 36.29 46.96 -0.83
CA GLN A 18 34.93 46.43 -0.90
C GLN A 18 34.88 45.24 0.06
N ALA A 19 34.33 45.47 1.25
CA ALA A 19 33.96 44.38 2.13
C ALA A 19 32.94 43.53 1.37
N GLN A 20 33.36 42.34 0.96
CA GLN A 20 32.47 41.34 0.43
C GLN A 20 31.58 40.91 1.60
N GLU A 21 30.33 41.36 1.61
CA GLU A 21 29.35 41.02 2.62
C GLU A 21 29.17 39.50 2.66
N THR A 22 29.82 38.85 3.62
CA THR A 22 29.51 37.49 3.99
C THR A 22 28.26 37.54 4.86
N LEU A 23 27.12 37.29 4.23
CA LEU A 23 25.85 36.93 4.87
C LEU A 23 25.36 37.98 5.89
N GLU A 24 24.63 39.00 5.41
CA GLU A 24 23.82 39.85 6.27
C GLU A 24 22.95 38.96 7.19
N THR A 25 23.21 39.02 8.48
CA THR A 25 22.24 38.59 9.49
C THR A 25 20.97 39.39 9.24
N VAL A 26 19.91 38.73 8.76
CA VAL A 26 18.52 39.22 8.77
C VAL A 26 18.03 39.29 10.22
N THR A 27 18.72 40.08 11.03
CA THR A 27 18.37 40.38 12.40
C THR A 27 19.16 41.61 12.83
N GLN A 28 18.76 42.81 12.38
CA GLN A 28 18.42 43.90 13.30
C GLN A 28 17.95 45.20 12.62
N ARG A 29 16.84 45.72 13.17
CA ARG A 29 16.33 47.11 13.18
C ARG A 29 16.10 47.82 11.84
N GLY A 30 14.88 47.71 11.35
CA GLY A 30 14.30 48.61 10.38
C GLY A 30 13.00 48.01 9.88
N THR A 31 11.90 48.71 10.04
CA THR A 31 10.55 48.25 9.69
C THR A 31 10.46 47.72 8.25
N THR A 32 10.10 46.44 8.11
CA THR A 32 9.69 45.64 6.92
C THR A 32 10.72 44.78 6.16
N THR A 33 10.64 43.44 6.37
CA THR A 33 11.08 42.37 5.44
C THR A 33 10.13 41.15 5.55
N THR A 34 9.08 41.08 4.72
CA THR A 34 8.92 40.30 3.47
C THR A 34 8.72 38.77 3.52
N GLN A 35 8.42 38.17 4.68
CA GLN A 35 7.96 36.76 4.79
C GLN A 35 9.06 35.66 4.66
N ARG A 36 9.97 35.60 5.67
CA ARG A 36 10.72 34.38 6.17
C ARG A 36 12.05 34.09 5.44
N ILE A 37 13.16 33.48 5.94
CA ILE A 37 13.54 32.38 6.90
C ILE A 37 14.71 32.85 7.81
N VAL A 38 14.84 32.43 9.10
CA VAL A 38 16.07 32.62 9.93
C VAL A 38 16.30 31.48 10.89
N LEU A 39 17.56 31.01 11.01
CA LEU A 39 17.93 29.91 11.91
C LEU A 39 19.22 30.10 12.70
N GLY A 40 18.97 30.41 13.99
CA GLY A 40 19.80 30.80 15.14
C GLY A 40 18.91 31.43 16.24
N THR A 41 19.38 31.58 17.48
CA THR A 41 18.70 31.31 18.78
C THR A 41 17.36 31.96 19.22
N VAL A 42 16.48 32.60 18.43
CA VAL A 42 15.06 32.80 18.86
C VAL A 42 14.07 32.89 17.68
N ASP A 43 12.91 32.27 17.88
CA ASP A 43 11.77 32.07 16.97
C ASP A 43 10.47 32.78 17.46
N ASP A 44 9.46 32.87 16.59
CA ASP A 44 8.04 32.50 16.81
C ASP A 44 6.90 33.53 16.63
N GLY A 45 6.47 33.71 15.38
CA GLY A 45 5.09 34.17 15.16
C GLY A 45 4.41 33.79 13.86
N SER A 46 5.15 33.45 12.79
CA SER A 46 4.52 33.14 11.48
C SER A 46 5.46 32.51 10.43
N THR A 47 6.57 31.93 10.86
CA THR A 47 7.71 31.50 10.02
C THR A 47 7.33 30.47 8.93
N LYS A 48 7.80 30.61 7.66
CA LYS A 48 7.49 29.69 6.52
C LYS A 48 8.46 28.51 6.49
N LEU A 49 9.72 28.69 6.86
CA LEU A 49 10.72 27.64 6.93
C LEU A 49 11.74 27.95 8.05
N GLN A 50 12.08 26.92 8.83
CA GLN A 50 13.02 26.90 9.95
C GLN A 50 13.86 25.60 9.95
N LEU A 51 15.11 25.64 10.42
CA LEU A 51 16.09 24.59 10.70
C LEU A 51 16.66 24.76 12.13
N LEU A 52 15.98 24.21 13.13
CA LEU A 52 16.37 24.31 14.55
C LEU A 52 16.74 22.93 15.07
N ASP A 53 17.80 22.84 15.87
CA ASP A 53 18.26 21.59 16.53
C ASP A 53 18.38 20.38 15.58
N GLY A 54 18.75 20.62 14.32
CA GLY A 54 18.91 19.60 13.29
C GLY A 54 17.60 19.15 12.60
N GLY A 55 16.45 19.72 12.96
CA GLY A 55 15.16 19.51 12.28
C GLY A 55 14.87 20.59 11.24
N MET A 56 13.85 20.38 10.39
CA MET A 56 13.30 21.39 9.46
C MET A 56 11.79 21.52 9.67
N THR A 57 11.30 22.74 9.93
CA THR A 57 9.87 23.04 10.15
C THR A 57 9.34 23.98 9.07
N ILE A 58 8.20 23.66 8.47
CA ILE A 58 7.51 24.48 7.45
C ILE A 58 6.07 24.74 7.92
N ASN A 59 5.67 26.01 8.05
CA ASN A 59 4.30 26.37 8.43
C ASN A 59 3.40 26.42 7.19
N GLY A 60 2.46 25.46 7.10
CA GLY A 60 1.48 25.36 6.02
C GLY A 60 0.27 26.29 6.14
N GLY A 61 0.17 27.12 7.18
CA GLY A 61 -0.93 28.10 7.35
C GLY A 61 -2.32 27.49 7.62
N LEU A 62 -2.41 26.18 7.86
CA LEU A 62 -3.63 25.45 8.16
C LEU A 62 -3.73 25.16 9.67
N ASN A 63 -4.97 25.00 10.16
CA ASN A 63 -5.27 24.52 11.52
C ASN A 63 -6.10 23.22 11.46
N ASN A 64 -6.43 22.65 12.62
CA ASN A 64 -7.18 21.39 12.72
C ASN A 64 -8.67 21.48 12.34
N GLN A 65 -9.19 22.67 12.00
CA GLN A 65 -10.53 22.87 11.42
C GLN A 65 -10.47 23.20 9.93
N SER A 66 -9.29 23.44 9.36
CA SER A 66 -9.13 23.80 7.95
C SER A 66 -9.44 22.60 7.07
N ALA A 67 -10.27 22.78 6.03
CA ALA A 67 -10.48 21.75 5.02
C ALA A 67 -9.17 21.47 4.27
N ARG A 68 -8.98 20.21 3.83
CA ARG A 68 -7.85 19.85 2.96
C ARG A 68 -7.94 20.69 1.67
N PRO A 69 -6.90 21.49 1.32
CA PRO A 69 -6.90 22.21 0.06
C PRO A 69 -7.06 21.26 -1.13
N PRO A 70 -7.87 21.61 -2.15
CA PRO A 70 -8.04 20.76 -3.34
C PRO A 70 -6.74 20.70 -4.13
N LEU A 71 -6.48 19.56 -4.78
CA LEU A 71 -5.35 19.41 -5.71
C LEU A 71 -5.69 20.17 -7.02
N THR A 72 -5.17 21.39 -7.17
CA THR A 72 -5.33 22.22 -8.38
C THR A 72 -3.96 22.59 -8.96
N ALA A 73 -3.90 22.94 -10.24
CA ALA A 73 -2.67 23.44 -10.86
C ALA A 73 -2.23 24.73 -10.15
N GLY A 74 -1.20 24.66 -9.32
CA GLY A 74 -0.72 25.80 -8.53
C GLY A 74 -1.41 26.00 -7.19
N THR A 75 -1.32 25.03 -6.29
CA THR A 75 -1.61 25.18 -4.86
C THR A 75 -0.43 25.82 -4.10
N GLY A 76 -0.73 26.59 -3.06
CA GLY A 76 0.26 27.01 -2.06
C GLY A 76 0.54 25.88 -1.04
N TYR A 77 1.57 26.06 -0.21
CA TYR A 77 1.89 25.17 0.94
C TYR A 77 2.49 23.79 0.61
N GLU A 78 3.23 23.68 -0.49
CA GLU A 78 3.84 22.41 -0.93
C GLU A 78 5.37 22.49 -1.07
N ILE A 79 6.05 21.38 -0.78
CA ILE A 79 7.44 21.15 -1.22
C ILE A 79 7.36 20.57 -2.63
N ARG A 80 7.82 21.32 -3.63
CA ARG A 80 7.77 20.92 -5.03
C ARG A 80 9.15 20.72 -5.62
N ALA A 81 9.32 19.62 -6.33
CA ALA A 81 10.34 19.51 -7.36
C ALA A 81 9.73 19.96 -8.69
N ARG A 82 10.43 20.82 -9.43
CA ARG A 82 9.95 21.36 -10.72
C ARG A 82 10.70 20.71 -11.88
N SER A 83 10.08 20.69 -13.06
CA SER A 83 10.78 20.37 -14.30
C SER A 83 11.99 21.29 -14.52
N LYS A 84 13.01 20.73 -15.17
CA LYS A 84 14.20 21.47 -15.63
C LYS A 84 13.84 22.49 -16.73
N ASP A 85 12.87 22.16 -17.57
CA ASP A 85 12.59 22.91 -18.80
C ASP A 85 11.51 23.97 -18.60
N TYR A 86 10.48 23.72 -17.77
CA TYR A 86 9.41 24.68 -17.52
C TYR A 86 8.87 24.61 -16.08
N HIS A 87 8.75 25.76 -15.40
CA HIS A 87 8.26 25.82 -14.01
C HIS A 87 6.78 25.44 -13.81
N THR A 88 6.03 25.27 -14.90
CA THR A 88 4.61 24.87 -14.92
C THR A 88 4.41 23.40 -15.26
N LEU A 89 5.48 22.64 -15.53
CA LEU A 89 5.42 21.20 -15.79
C LEU A 89 5.94 20.42 -14.57
N ASP A 90 5.27 19.31 -14.27
CA ASP A 90 5.55 18.45 -13.11
C ASP A 90 6.41 17.24 -13.51
N ASP A 91 7.68 17.45 -13.86
CA ASP A 91 8.68 16.35 -13.92
C ASP A 91 9.30 16.08 -12.52
N GLY A 92 8.61 16.52 -11.47
CA GLY A 92 9.15 16.66 -10.13
C GLY A 92 9.63 15.34 -9.53
N PHE A 93 10.86 15.34 -9.05
CA PHE A 93 11.44 14.24 -8.28
C PHE A 93 11.78 14.73 -6.86
N LEU A 94 11.10 14.17 -5.85
CA LEU A 94 11.41 14.43 -4.44
C LEU A 94 11.82 13.13 -3.75
N ARG A 95 13.05 13.07 -3.26
CA ARG A 95 13.60 11.93 -2.54
C ARG A 95 14.05 12.36 -1.15
N LEU A 96 13.58 11.63 -0.14
CA LEU A 96 14.08 11.70 1.23
C LEU A 96 14.95 10.46 1.47
N THR A 97 16.20 10.66 1.88
CA THR A 97 17.12 9.54 2.15
C THR A 97 17.68 9.59 3.57
N ALA A 98 17.81 8.43 4.19
CA ALA A 98 18.57 8.24 5.43
C ALA A 98 19.64 7.15 5.22
N GLY A 99 20.81 7.32 5.85
CA GLY A 99 21.96 6.41 5.70
C GLY A 99 23.21 7.11 5.14
N GLY A 100 24.27 7.16 5.95
CA GLY A 100 25.42 8.07 5.80
C GLY A 100 26.53 7.58 4.88
N GLY A 101 26.37 7.73 3.56
CA GLY A 101 27.48 7.60 2.63
C GLY A 101 27.07 7.57 1.15
N THR A 102 28.03 7.32 0.25
CA THR A 102 27.82 7.09 -1.19
C THR A 102 27.37 5.65 -1.50
N ASN A 103 27.46 4.74 -0.53
CA ASN A 103 27.11 3.32 -0.69
C ASN A 103 25.58 3.13 -0.72
N TYR A 104 25.06 2.58 -1.82
CA TYR A 104 23.64 2.31 -1.99
C TYR A 104 23.03 1.32 -0.98
N PRO A 105 23.73 0.24 -0.54
CA PRO A 105 23.17 -0.73 0.42
C PRO A 105 22.92 -0.18 1.83
N THR A 106 23.39 1.02 2.17
CA THR A 106 23.13 1.64 3.47
C THR A 106 22.00 2.67 3.41
N LYS A 107 21.40 2.89 2.23
CA LYS A 107 20.35 3.89 2.04
C LYS A 107 18.97 3.31 2.24
N SER A 108 18.17 4.01 3.03
CA SER A 108 16.72 3.92 3.03
C SER A 108 16.15 5.19 2.41
N PHE A 109 15.02 5.05 1.70
CA PHE A 109 14.46 6.17 0.96
C PHE A 109 12.94 6.13 0.87
N ILE A 110 12.37 7.33 0.72
CA ILE A 110 11.02 7.56 0.22
C ILE A 110 11.15 8.44 -1.02
N GLU A 111 10.55 8.01 -2.11
CA GLU A 111 10.60 8.67 -3.41
C GLU A 111 9.18 9.00 -3.87
N LEU A 112 9.00 10.25 -4.26
CA LEU A 112 7.80 10.78 -4.90
C LEU A 112 8.22 11.23 -6.28
N SER A 113 7.64 10.60 -7.29
CA SER A 113 7.94 10.86 -8.69
C SER A 113 6.71 11.44 -9.40
N GLY A 114 6.91 12.53 -10.13
CA GLY A 114 5.90 13.19 -10.94
C GLY A 114 5.79 12.56 -12.33
N TYR A 115 5.48 13.36 -13.34
CA TYR A 115 5.46 12.90 -14.72
C TYR A 115 6.84 12.40 -15.15
N SER A 116 6.86 11.24 -15.81
CA SER A 116 8.09 10.69 -16.42
C SER A 116 7.74 9.84 -17.63
N THR A 117 8.60 9.87 -18.65
CA THR A 117 8.54 8.91 -19.76
C THR A 117 9.13 7.55 -19.39
N VAL A 118 9.82 7.44 -18.25
CA VAL A 118 10.30 6.17 -17.68
C VAL A 118 9.16 5.57 -16.87
N PRO A 119 8.58 4.41 -17.26
CA PRO A 119 7.38 3.87 -16.61
C PRO A 119 7.52 3.68 -15.08
N GLU A 120 8.69 3.26 -14.63
CA GLU A 120 8.97 3.02 -13.20
C GLU A 120 9.03 4.31 -12.37
N MET A 121 9.17 5.48 -13.00
CA MET A 121 9.24 6.80 -12.36
C MET A 121 8.04 7.69 -12.70
N ASN A 122 7.05 7.18 -13.43
CA ASN A 122 5.88 7.97 -13.78
C ASN A 122 4.84 7.92 -12.66
N GLN A 123 4.67 9.00 -11.91
CA GLN A 123 3.60 9.21 -10.92
C GLN A 123 3.56 8.15 -9.82
N ASN A 124 4.73 7.68 -9.40
CA ASN A 124 4.87 6.62 -8.39
C ASN A 124 5.30 7.17 -7.04
N ILE A 125 4.84 6.50 -5.97
CA ILE A 125 5.41 6.61 -4.63
C ILE A 125 6.17 5.33 -4.33
N VAL A 126 7.45 5.44 -4.00
CA VAL A 126 8.32 4.29 -3.74
C VAL A 126 8.96 4.41 -2.35
N ILE A 127 8.99 3.31 -1.61
CA ILE A 127 9.69 3.20 -0.33
C ILE A 127 10.72 2.08 -0.46
N GLY A 128 11.96 2.36 -0.05
CA GLY A 128 13.05 1.40 -0.19
C GLY A 128 14.02 1.36 0.98
N THR A 129 14.70 0.23 1.11
CA THR A 129 15.73 -0.04 2.12
C THR A 129 16.87 -0.83 1.51
N ALA A 130 18.08 -0.58 2.02
CA ALA A 130 19.32 -1.10 1.47
C ALA A 130 19.48 -0.85 -0.04
N GLY A 131 18.99 0.30 -0.50
CA GLY A 131 18.94 0.59 -1.92
C GLY A 131 18.08 -0.42 -2.67
N THR A 132 16.88 -0.72 -2.23
CA THR A 132 15.98 -1.57 -3.03
C THR A 132 14.57 -1.12 -2.77
N GLU A 133 13.79 -0.96 -3.84
CA GLU A 133 12.35 -0.76 -3.76
C GLU A 133 11.73 -1.93 -2.97
N ARG A 134 10.99 -1.61 -1.92
CA ARG A 134 10.27 -2.58 -1.09
C ARG A 134 8.77 -2.45 -1.29
N ILE A 135 8.29 -1.21 -1.39
CA ILE A 135 6.87 -0.88 -1.54
C ILE A 135 6.71 0.18 -2.62
N ARG A 136 5.68 0.04 -3.44
CA ARG A 136 5.27 1.00 -4.46
C ARG A 136 3.78 1.27 -4.40
N ILE A 137 3.39 2.52 -4.68
CA ILE A 137 2.04 2.88 -5.13
C ILE A 137 2.16 3.35 -6.58
N SER A 138 1.48 2.65 -7.49
CA SER A 138 1.47 2.92 -8.93
C SER A 138 0.44 4.00 -9.29
N PRO A 139 0.45 4.59 -10.51
CA PRO A 139 -0.42 5.71 -10.87
C PRO A 139 -1.91 5.35 -10.88
N ASN A 140 -2.21 4.06 -11.08
CA ASN A 140 -3.55 3.49 -11.00
C ASN A 140 -3.99 3.18 -9.55
N GLY A 141 -3.18 3.53 -8.55
CA GLY A 141 -3.44 3.31 -7.13
C GLY A 141 -3.04 1.92 -6.61
N TYR A 142 -2.45 1.06 -7.44
CA TYR A 142 -2.08 -0.30 -7.03
C TYR A 142 -0.87 -0.31 -6.11
N VAL A 143 -0.94 -1.06 -5.02
CA VAL A 143 0.14 -1.24 -4.06
C VAL A 143 0.92 -2.52 -4.38
N GLY A 144 2.23 -2.39 -4.59
CA GLY A 144 3.15 -3.51 -4.72
C GLY A 144 4.03 -3.64 -3.48
N ILE A 145 4.17 -4.85 -2.94
CA ILE A 145 5.16 -5.20 -1.91
C ILE A 145 6.10 -6.26 -2.50
N GLY A 146 7.39 -5.94 -2.61
CA GLY A 146 8.38 -6.81 -3.26
C GLY A 146 8.26 -6.91 -4.78
N THR A 147 7.39 -6.11 -5.41
CA THR A 147 7.20 -6.05 -6.87
C THR A 147 6.98 -4.62 -7.34
N ASN A 148 7.57 -4.27 -8.48
CA ASN A 148 7.34 -3.00 -9.17
C ASN A 148 6.21 -3.07 -10.22
N LYS A 149 5.59 -4.25 -10.39
CA LYS A 149 4.50 -4.50 -11.35
C LYS A 149 3.28 -5.08 -10.63
N PRO A 150 2.61 -4.31 -9.77
CA PRO A 150 1.37 -4.78 -9.17
C PRO A 150 0.29 -4.91 -10.25
N TYR A 151 -0.50 -5.97 -10.17
CA TYR A 151 -1.58 -6.29 -11.13
C TYR A 151 -2.97 -6.29 -10.48
N SER A 152 -3.04 -5.98 -9.19
CA SER A 152 -4.26 -5.83 -8.39
C SER A 152 -4.07 -4.68 -7.37
N MET A 153 -5.14 -4.32 -6.63
CA MET A 153 -5.05 -3.27 -5.60
C MET A 153 -3.92 -3.50 -4.60
N LEU A 154 -3.64 -4.76 -4.26
CA LEU A 154 -2.49 -5.17 -3.46
C LEU A 154 -1.86 -6.43 -4.07
N SER A 155 -0.63 -6.31 -4.56
CA SER A 155 0.18 -7.43 -5.04
C SER A 155 1.40 -7.61 -4.12
N VAL A 156 1.58 -8.83 -3.60
CA VAL A 156 2.71 -9.18 -2.72
C VAL A 156 3.53 -10.28 -3.40
N ALA A 157 4.80 -10.00 -3.69
CA ALA A 157 5.73 -11.00 -4.22
C ALA A 157 6.45 -11.70 -3.06
N GLY A 158 5.71 -12.55 -2.34
CA GLY A 158 6.18 -13.28 -1.18
C GLY A 158 5.04 -13.74 -0.28
N ASP A 159 5.38 -14.22 0.91
CA ASP A 159 4.42 -14.74 1.86
C ASP A 159 3.72 -13.62 2.66
N ILE A 160 2.45 -13.86 3.00
CA ILE A 160 1.68 -13.01 3.91
C ILE A 160 1.43 -13.81 5.20
N MET A 161 2.04 -13.36 6.30
CA MET A 161 1.76 -13.90 7.63
C MET A 161 0.73 -13.04 8.34
N ALA A 162 -0.39 -13.64 8.76
CA ALA A 162 -1.46 -12.93 9.45
C ALA A 162 -2.01 -13.77 10.60
N MET A 163 -2.28 -13.14 11.75
CA MET A 163 -2.95 -13.80 12.87
C MET A 163 -4.43 -14.07 12.59
N ARG A 164 -5.06 -13.22 11.77
CA ARG A 164 -6.47 -13.34 11.39
C ARG A 164 -6.71 -12.67 10.04
N VAL A 165 -7.45 -13.36 9.18
CA VAL A 165 -7.93 -12.80 7.90
C VAL A 165 -9.46 -12.90 7.92
N LYS A 166 -10.14 -11.77 7.70
CA LYS A 166 -11.59 -11.73 7.53
C LYS A 166 -11.90 -11.39 6.08
N VAL A 167 -12.46 -12.35 5.36
CA VAL A 167 -12.88 -12.16 3.96
C VAL A 167 -14.34 -11.73 3.95
N THR A 168 -14.62 -10.53 3.43
CA THR A 168 -15.99 -10.02 3.28
C THR A 168 -16.45 -10.26 1.84
N ARG A 169 -17.37 -11.21 1.67
CA ARG A 169 -18.02 -11.55 0.40
C ARG A 169 -19.52 -11.68 0.62
N THR A 170 -20.30 -11.39 -0.41
CA THR A 170 -21.75 -11.61 -0.44
C THR A 170 -22.08 -13.00 -1.00
N GLY A 171 -23.13 -13.64 -0.48
CA GLY A 171 -23.62 -14.91 -1.02
C GLY A 171 -22.86 -16.12 -0.50
N TRP A 172 -22.90 -16.37 0.81
CA TRP A 172 -22.45 -17.62 1.40
C TRP A 172 -23.39 -18.78 1.04
N ALA A 173 -22.90 -20.02 1.12
CA ALA A 173 -23.58 -21.21 0.61
C ALA A 173 -24.82 -21.69 1.41
N ASP A 174 -25.44 -20.84 2.23
CA ASP A 174 -26.56 -21.20 3.15
C ASP A 174 -27.84 -21.68 2.42
N TYR A 175 -27.90 -21.55 1.10
CA TYR A 175 -29.05 -21.93 0.29
C TYR A 175 -29.18 -23.44 0.05
N VAL A 176 -28.18 -24.27 0.41
CA VAL A 176 -28.23 -25.72 0.19
C VAL A 176 -29.30 -26.39 1.03
N PHE A 177 -29.65 -25.80 2.18
CA PHE A 177 -30.71 -26.29 3.06
C PHE A 177 -32.11 -25.78 2.68
N ASP A 178 -32.24 -24.96 1.64
CA ASP A 178 -33.54 -24.51 1.15
C ASP A 178 -34.33 -25.69 0.57
N SER A 179 -35.63 -25.72 0.81
CA SER A 179 -36.56 -26.71 0.24
C SER A 179 -36.55 -26.78 -1.29
N ALA A 180 -36.20 -25.69 -1.98
CA ALA A 180 -36.09 -25.62 -3.42
C ALA A 180 -34.72 -26.11 -3.94
N TYR A 181 -33.76 -26.41 -3.05
CA TYR A 181 -32.44 -26.88 -3.46
C TYR A 181 -32.52 -28.29 -4.03
N VAL A 182 -32.07 -28.46 -5.27
CA VAL A 182 -31.99 -29.76 -5.93
C VAL A 182 -30.63 -30.38 -5.62
N LEU A 183 -30.60 -31.25 -4.61
CA LEU A 183 -29.41 -32.04 -4.28
C LEU A 183 -29.05 -32.97 -5.45
N PRO A 184 -27.82 -32.91 -5.98
CA PRO A 184 -27.38 -33.86 -7.01
C PRO A 184 -27.49 -35.31 -6.53
N SER A 185 -27.65 -36.28 -7.44
CA SER A 185 -27.56 -37.68 -7.03
C SER A 185 -26.09 -38.11 -6.88
N LEU A 186 -25.81 -39.08 -6.02
CA LEU A 186 -24.45 -39.60 -5.84
C LEU A 186 -23.91 -40.24 -7.13
N GLU A 187 -24.76 -40.84 -7.95
CA GLU A 187 -24.38 -41.37 -9.27
C GLU A 187 -23.96 -40.26 -10.23
N ALA A 188 -24.67 -39.13 -10.22
CA ALA A 188 -24.31 -37.96 -11.02
C ALA A 188 -22.97 -37.36 -10.56
N VAL A 189 -22.75 -37.27 -9.24
CA VAL A 189 -21.49 -36.82 -8.65
C VAL A 189 -20.35 -37.78 -9.01
N GLU A 190 -20.54 -39.09 -8.88
CA GLU A 190 -19.54 -40.10 -9.25
C GLU A 190 -19.17 -40.00 -10.73
N LYS A 191 -20.17 -39.89 -11.62
CA LYS A 191 -19.93 -39.70 -13.05
C LYS A 191 -19.08 -38.46 -13.31
N HIS A 192 -19.38 -37.35 -12.65
CA HIS A 192 -18.59 -36.12 -12.78
C HIS A 192 -17.15 -36.31 -12.32
N ILE A 193 -16.93 -36.95 -11.16
CA ILE A 193 -15.58 -37.21 -10.63
C ILE A 193 -14.78 -38.11 -11.57
N ARG A 194 -15.40 -39.18 -12.10
CA ARG A 194 -14.74 -40.10 -13.04
C ARG A 194 -14.26 -39.39 -14.30
N GLN A 195 -15.08 -38.45 -14.81
CA GLN A 195 -14.83 -37.68 -16.02
C GLN A 195 -13.84 -36.53 -15.81
N ASN A 196 -13.97 -35.76 -14.71
CA ASN A 196 -13.27 -34.49 -14.53
C ASN A 196 -12.16 -34.53 -13.47
N LYS A 197 -12.08 -35.61 -12.67
CA LYS A 197 -11.09 -35.82 -11.58
C LYS A 197 -11.13 -34.79 -10.45
N HIS A 198 -12.22 -34.03 -10.34
CA HIS A 198 -12.50 -33.13 -9.22
C HIS A 198 -14.00 -33.12 -8.89
N LEU A 199 -14.37 -32.49 -7.77
CA LEU A 199 -15.77 -32.34 -7.37
C LEU A 199 -16.51 -31.31 -8.24
N PRO A 200 -17.84 -31.45 -8.43
CA PRO A 200 -18.65 -30.43 -9.08
C PRO A 200 -18.54 -29.07 -8.38
N GLY A 201 -18.24 -28.03 -9.16
CA GLY A 201 -18.08 -26.65 -8.67
C GLY A 201 -16.69 -26.29 -8.15
N ILE A 202 -15.79 -27.27 -8.00
CA ILE A 202 -14.38 -27.04 -7.68
C ILE A 202 -13.58 -26.92 -8.98
N GLN A 203 -12.71 -25.93 -9.06
CA GLN A 203 -11.86 -25.72 -10.23
C GLN A 203 -10.82 -26.83 -10.37
N ALA A 204 -10.46 -27.19 -11.60
CA ALA A 204 -9.37 -28.11 -11.86
C ALA A 204 -8.02 -27.50 -11.48
N GLU A 205 -7.07 -28.35 -11.07
CA GLU A 205 -5.71 -27.95 -10.68
C GLU A 205 -5.01 -27.11 -11.77
N ALA A 206 -5.16 -27.49 -13.03
CA ALA A 206 -4.56 -26.76 -14.15
C ALA A 206 -5.02 -25.29 -14.24
N VAL A 207 -6.26 -25.00 -13.85
CA VAL A 207 -6.79 -23.62 -13.79
C VAL A 207 -6.19 -22.88 -12.60
N ILE A 208 -6.17 -23.53 -11.43
CA ILE A 208 -5.62 -22.95 -10.19
C ILE A 208 -4.13 -22.59 -10.35
N LEU A 209 -3.35 -23.46 -11.02
CA LEU A 209 -1.93 -23.20 -11.29
C LEU A 209 -1.70 -22.02 -12.23
N LYS A 210 -2.65 -21.73 -13.13
CA LYS A 210 -2.53 -20.67 -14.13
C LYS A 210 -3.06 -19.33 -13.62
N GLU A 211 -4.19 -19.35 -12.91
CA GLU A 211 -4.98 -18.15 -12.58
C GLU A 211 -4.90 -17.80 -11.09
N GLY A 212 -4.40 -18.72 -10.25
CA GLY A 212 -4.40 -18.60 -8.80
C GLY A 212 -5.68 -19.14 -8.17
N LEU A 213 -5.66 -19.28 -6.84
CA LEU A 213 -6.81 -19.73 -6.06
C LEU A 213 -7.47 -18.54 -5.35
N ASP A 214 -8.74 -18.29 -5.65
CA ASP A 214 -9.55 -17.38 -4.83
C ASP A 214 -9.97 -18.09 -3.54
N LEU A 215 -9.41 -17.64 -2.41
CA LEU A 215 -9.69 -18.23 -1.09
C LEU A 215 -11.15 -18.05 -0.65
N GLY A 216 -11.80 -16.95 -1.03
CA GLY A 216 -13.19 -16.68 -0.69
C GLY A 216 -14.14 -17.62 -1.44
N ASP A 217 -13.93 -17.76 -2.75
CA ASP A 217 -14.72 -18.66 -3.59
C ASP A 217 -14.49 -20.12 -3.21
N MET A 218 -13.25 -20.52 -2.96
CA MET A 218 -12.93 -21.87 -2.52
C MET A 218 -13.60 -22.18 -1.16
N GLN A 219 -13.53 -21.28 -0.18
CA GLN A 219 -14.19 -21.46 1.11
C GLN A 219 -15.72 -21.59 0.96
N GLN A 220 -16.32 -20.78 0.09
CA GLN A 220 -17.76 -20.89 -0.21
C GLN A 220 -18.10 -22.26 -0.83
N GLN A 221 -17.32 -22.72 -1.83
CA GLN A 221 -17.56 -24.01 -2.46
C GLN A 221 -17.35 -25.17 -1.48
N GLN A 222 -16.33 -25.10 -0.63
CA GLN A 222 -16.12 -26.10 0.43
C GLN A 222 -17.30 -26.16 1.39
N MET A 223 -17.83 -25.01 1.83
CA MET A 223 -19.02 -24.97 2.68
C MET A 223 -20.22 -25.61 2.00
N LYS A 224 -20.48 -25.30 0.72
CA LYS A 224 -21.52 -25.96 -0.08
C LYS A 224 -21.35 -27.48 -0.09
N LYS A 225 -20.12 -27.99 -0.31
CA LYS A 225 -19.88 -29.44 -0.33
C LYS A 225 -20.10 -30.07 1.04
N ILE A 226 -19.73 -29.41 2.13
CA ILE A 226 -19.99 -29.90 3.49
C ILE A 226 -21.51 -30.00 3.75
N GLU A 227 -22.29 -29.01 3.32
CA GLU A 227 -23.75 -29.03 3.47
C GLU A 227 -24.41 -30.13 2.62
N GLU A 228 -23.99 -30.30 1.36
CA GLU A 228 -24.44 -31.42 0.51
C GLU A 228 -24.10 -32.78 1.13
N LEU A 229 -22.86 -32.95 1.62
CA LEU A 229 -22.44 -34.17 2.32
C LEU A 229 -23.29 -34.43 3.57
N THR A 230 -23.66 -33.38 4.30
CA THR A 230 -24.55 -33.49 5.47
C THR A 230 -25.93 -34.01 5.06
N LEU A 231 -26.49 -33.54 3.94
CA LEU A 231 -27.77 -34.04 3.42
C LEU A 231 -27.70 -35.51 3.00
N TYR A 232 -26.63 -35.92 2.30
CA TYR A 232 -26.45 -37.34 1.94
C TYR A 232 -26.32 -38.23 3.17
N LEU A 233 -25.62 -37.79 4.22
CA LEU A 233 -25.48 -38.53 5.47
C LEU A 233 -26.82 -38.69 6.20
N ILE A 234 -27.65 -37.64 6.22
CA ILE A 234 -29.01 -37.71 6.78
C ILE A 234 -29.86 -38.74 6.02
N GLU A 235 -29.80 -38.73 4.68
CA GLU A 235 -30.53 -39.70 3.86
C GLU A 235 -30.02 -41.13 4.10
N GLN A 236 -28.70 -41.31 4.19
CA GLN A 236 -28.08 -42.59 4.46
C GLN A 236 -28.46 -43.13 5.84
N ASN A 237 -28.49 -42.29 6.88
CA ASN A 237 -28.93 -42.69 8.22
C ASN A 237 -30.38 -43.18 8.21
N LYS A 238 -31.29 -42.47 7.53
CA LYS A 238 -32.69 -42.92 7.37
C LYS A 238 -32.80 -44.27 6.66
N LYS A 239 -31.97 -44.52 5.65
CA LYS A 239 -31.90 -45.84 4.97
C LYS A 239 -31.41 -46.93 5.91
N MET A 240 -30.38 -46.66 6.72
CA MET A 240 -29.87 -47.63 7.71
C MET A 240 -30.91 -47.99 8.76
N GLU A 241 -31.62 -47.01 9.32
CA GLU A 241 -32.69 -47.25 10.29
C GLU A 241 -33.81 -48.11 9.69
N LYS A 242 -34.20 -47.83 8.44
CA LYS A 242 -35.21 -48.64 7.74
C LYS A 242 -34.75 -50.07 7.51
N LEU A 243 -33.49 -50.27 7.11
CA LEU A 243 -32.92 -51.61 6.93
C LEU A 243 -32.87 -52.38 8.25
N GLN A 244 -32.49 -51.73 9.35
CA GLN A 244 -32.50 -52.33 10.69
C GLN A 244 -33.91 -52.76 11.12
N GLN A 245 -34.92 -51.92 10.88
CA GLN A 245 -36.31 -52.29 11.15
C GLN A 245 -36.78 -53.48 10.31
N GLN A 246 -36.40 -53.54 9.03
CA GLN A 246 -36.72 -54.66 8.16
C GLN A 246 -36.04 -55.95 8.62
N LEU A 247 -34.78 -55.89 9.08
CA LEU A 247 -34.07 -57.03 9.66
C LEU A 247 -34.80 -57.57 10.91
N LEU A 248 -35.19 -56.70 11.84
CA LEU A 248 -35.95 -57.10 13.03
C LEU A 248 -37.28 -57.78 12.67
N GLN A 249 -37.99 -57.28 11.67
CA GLN A 249 -39.24 -57.89 11.19
C GLN A 249 -38.99 -59.27 10.56
N GLN A 250 -37.91 -59.42 9.79
CA GLN A 250 -37.54 -60.70 9.19
C GLN A 250 -37.17 -61.73 10.26
N GLU A 251 -36.36 -61.34 11.25
CA GLU A 251 -36.00 -62.20 12.39
C GLU A 251 -37.23 -62.67 13.17
N ALA A 252 -38.20 -61.77 13.42
CA ALA A 252 -39.45 -62.12 14.08
C ALA A 252 -40.25 -63.15 13.26
N ARG A 253 -40.35 -62.95 11.93
CA ARG A 253 -41.07 -63.86 11.04
C ARG A 253 -40.40 -65.23 10.95
N ILE A 254 -39.07 -65.28 10.90
CA ILE A 254 -38.31 -66.55 10.92
C ILE A 254 -38.62 -67.32 12.20
N LYS A 255 -38.59 -66.67 13.37
CA LYS A 255 -38.94 -67.30 14.66
C LYS A 255 -40.38 -67.82 14.71
N GLU A 256 -41.33 -67.17 14.05
CA GLU A 256 -42.70 -67.67 13.96
C GLU A 256 -42.83 -68.90 13.07
N LEU A 257 -42.06 -68.96 11.98
CA LEU A 257 -42.04 -70.11 11.08
C LEU A 257 -41.34 -71.32 11.70
N GLU A 258 -40.28 -71.12 12.47
CA GLU A 258 -39.56 -72.20 13.18
C GLU A 258 -40.37 -72.85 14.32
N LYS A 259 -41.45 -72.20 14.77
CA LYS A 259 -42.35 -72.75 15.80
C LYS A 259 -43.47 -73.64 15.24
N LYS A 260 -43.62 -73.71 13.92
CA LYS A 260 -44.59 -74.59 13.23
C LYS A 260 -43.93 -75.89 12.82
#